data_AF-A0A2V7H0C1-F1
#
_entry.id   AF-A0A2V7H0C1-F1
#
_cell.length_a   1.000
_cell.length_b   1.000
_cell.length_c   1.000
_cell.angle_alpha   90.00
_cell.angle_beta   90.00
_cell.angle_gamma   90.00
#
_symmetry.space_group_name_H-M   'P 1'
#
loop_
_entity.id
_entity.type
_entity.pdbx_description
1 polymer ?
#
loop_
_entity_poly.entity_id
_entity_poly.type
_entity_poly.pdbx_seq_one_letter_code
_entity_poly.pdbx_strand_id
1 'polypeptide(L)'
;MSDNWTTRLSEYLDETLPPAERHALAAHLSGCAECTATLAELRRVVAQAQALEDRPPRADLWPVIAKRIGAGQVVSLEPRRRRLSFTVPQLLAAGIALAVFSAGGAWLALHGRRPAGPVFVAGTAAPPVWLSAMQPNYDRTVAELRGALDESRRSGRLDSATVRVLERSLATIDTAIAQASRALALDPGNLYLNQHLAETMRRKLDLLRQASGITQRT
;
A
#
# COMPACT_ATOMS: atom_id res chain seq x y z
N MET A 1 -15.79 12.93 0.15
CA MET A 1 -14.55 13.67 -0.21
C MET A 1 -13.85 13.97 1.10
N SER A 2 -12.80 13.26 1.44
CA SER A 2 -12.06 13.50 2.69
C SER A 2 -11.18 14.73 2.52
N ASP A 3 -11.47 15.79 3.25
CA ASP A 3 -10.61 16.97 3.33
C ASP A 3 -9.22 16.57 3.85
N ASN A 4 -8.18 17.16 3.27
CA ASN A 4 -6.78 16.91 3.67
C ASN A 4 -6.56 17.12 5.18
N TRP A 5 -7.35 17.98 5.81
CA TRP A 5 -7.30 18.26 7.24
C TRP A 5 -7.68 17.06 8.11
N THR A 6 -8.62 16.23 7.69
CA THR A 6 -9.06 15.06 8.46
C THR A 6 -7.92 14.07 8.69
N THR A 7 -7.05 13.88 7.69
CA THR A 7 -5.88 13.00 7.81
C THR A 7 -4.79 13.54 8.73
N ARG A 8 -4.82 14.85 9.05
CA ARG A 8 -3.82 15.52 9.90
C ARG A 8 -4.26 15.70 11.35
N LEU A 9 -5.47 15.29 11.70
CA LEU A 9 -5.99 15.39 13.06
C LEU A 9 -5.18 14.52 14.05
N SER A 10 -4.64 13.38 13.63
CA SER A 10 -3.75 12.56 14.47
C SER A 10 -2.45 13.31 14.77
N GLU A 11 -1.77 13.83 13.74
CA GLU A 11 -0.52 14.61 13.89
C GLU A 11 -0.72 15.84 14.81
N TYR A 12 -1.90 16.46 14.73
CA TYR A 12 -2.30 17.56 15.61
C TYR A 12 -2.46 17.11 17.07
N LEU A 13 -3.08 15.95 17.29
CA LEU A 13 -3.31 15.38 18.62
C LEU A 13 -2.00 14.88 19.25
N ASP A 14 -1.11 14.32 18.45
CA ASP A 14 0.20 13.81 18.86
C ASP A 14 1.27 14.93 18.99
N GLU A 15 0.89 16.18 18.76
CA GLU A 15 1.76 17.37 18.77
C GLU A 15 2.96 17.34 17.80
N THR A 16 2.91 16.47 16.79
CA THR A 16 3.98 16.26 15.80
C THR A 16 3.91 17.23 14.62
N LEU A 17 2.82 17.98 14.48
CA LEU A 17 2.67 18.98 13.42
C LEU A 17 3.66 20.16 13.57
N PRO A 18 4.26 20.64 12.47
CA PRO A 18 4.93 21.93 12.41
C PRO A 18 4.04 23.07 12.91
N PRO A 19 4.60 24.11 13.57
CA PRO A 19 3.82 25.17 14.22
C PRO A 19 2.91 25.93 13.22
N ALA A 20 3.40 26.21 12.02
CA ALA A 20 2.61 26.88 10.97
C ALA A 20 1.35 26.08 10.58
N GLU A 21 1.49 24.76 10.48
CA GLU A 21 0.40 23.87 10.08
C GLU A 21 -0.57 23.62 11.24
N ARG A 22 -0.08 23.60 12.48
CA ARG A 22 -0.94 23.64 13.69
C ARG A 22 -1.84 24.86 13.70
N HIS A 23 -1.29 26.04 13.42
CA HIS A 23 -2.09 27.28 13.38
C HIS A 23 -3.14 27.23 12.26
N ALA A 24 -2.78 26.76 11.07
CA ALA A 24 -3.70 26.63 9.94
C ALA A 24 -4.84 25.63 10.25
N LEU A 25 -4.51 24.48 10.84
CA LEU A 25 -5.50 23.48 11.24
C LEU A 25 -6.39 23.99 12.39
N ALA A 26 -5.83 24.72 13.36
CA ALA A 26 -6.62 25.34 14.43
C ALA A 26 -7.63 26.35 13.86
N ALA A 27 -7.23 27.15 12.86
CA ALA A 27 -8.15 28.04 12.15
C ALA A 27 -9.25 27.25 11.41
N HIS A 28 -8.90 26.15 10.74
CA HIS A 28 -9.89 25.29 10.08
C HIS A 28 -10.90 24.68 11.07
N LEU A 29 -10.43 24.21 12.23
CA LEU A 29 -11.29 23.65 13.28
C LEU A 29 -12.32 24.65 13.79
N SER A 30 -12.00 25.96 13.81
CA SER A 30 -12.97 26.99 14.19
C SER A 30 -14.16 27.13 13.22
N GLY A 31 -14.00 26.71 11.96
CA GLY A 31 -15.01 26.84 10.91
C GLY A 31 -15.62 25.51 10.44
N CYS A 32 -15.08 24.36 10.85
CA CYS A 32 -15.52 23.04 10.39
C CYS A 32 -16.05 22.17 11.54
N ALA A 33 -17.37 22.00 11.60
CA ALA A 33 -18.03 21.20 12.62
C ALA A 33 -17.69 19.71 12.52
N GLU A 34 -17.53 19.17 11.30
CA GLU A 34 -17.20 17.76 11.07
C GLU A 34 -15.79 17.41 11.59
N CYS A 35 -14.79 18.24 11.28
CA CYS A 35 -13.43 18.04 11.78
C CYS A 35 -13.36 18.21 13.30
N THR A 36 -14.13 19.14 13.87
CA THR A 36 -14.22 19.30 15.33
C THR A 36 -14.85 18.10 16.02
N ALA A 37 -15.93 17.55 15.44
CA ALA A 37 -16.56 16.33 15.94
C ALA A 37 -15.60 15.13 15.89
N THR A 38 -14.91 14.95 14.77
CA THR A 38 -13.91 13.89 14.60
C THR A 38 -12.77 14.01 15.60
N LEU A 39 -12.26 15.24 15.81
CA LEU A 39 -11.22 15.48 16.81
C LEU A 39 -11.70 15.18 18.24
N ALA A 40 -12.96 15.48 18.57
CA ALA A 40 -13.53 15.13 19.86
C ALA A 40 -13.66 13.61 20.05
N GLU A 41 -14.01 12.87 19.00
CA GLU A 41 -14.03 11.40 19.02
C GLU A 41 -12.64 10.81 19.24
N LEU A 42 -11.63 11.30 18.51
CA LEU A 42 -10.24 10.87 18.70
C LEU A 42 -9.75 11.13 20.13
N ARG A 43 -10.05 12.32 20.69
CA ARG A 43 -9.72 12.64 22.09
C ARG A 43 -10.38 11.69 23.09
N ARG A 44 -11.62 11.25 22.84
CA ARG A 44 -12.29 10.24 23.68
C ARG A 44 -11.58 8.90 23.63
N VAL A 45 -11.15 8.45 22.44
CA VAL A 45 -10.39 7.20 22.30
C VAL A 45 -9.07 7.27 23.07
N VAL A 46 -8.35 8.38 22.97
CA VAL A 46 -7.10 8.57 23.73
C VAL A 46 -7.34 8.60 25.23
N ALA A 47 -8.37 9.30 25.70
CA ALA A 47 -8.73 9.31 27.12
C ALA A 47 -9.10 7.91 27.64
N GLN A 48 -9.83 7.12 26.84
CA GLN A 48 -10.13 5.73 27.17
C GLN A 48 -8.86 4.88 27.21
N ALA A 49 -7.98 5.02 26.22
CA ALA A 49 -6.69 4.32 26.17
C ALA A 49 -5.80 4.64 27.38
N GLN A 50 -5.75 5.89 27.80
CA GLN A 50 -5.01 6.33 28.99
C GLN A 50 -5.60 5.83 30.30
N ALA A 51 -6.91 5.51 30.33
CA ALA A 51 -7.56 4.94 31.49
C ALA A 51 -7.36 3.42 31.62
N LEU A 52 -6.77 2.75 30.61
CA LEU A 52 -6.42 1.34 30.73
C LEU A 52 -5.31 1.16 31.75
N GLU A 53 -5.49 0.17 32.63
CA GLU A 53 -4.45 -0.25 33.55
C GLU A 53 -3.28 -0.86 32.78
N ASP A 54 -2.08 -0.32 33.03
CA ASP A 54 -0.85 -0.88 32.46
C ASP A 54 -0.55 -2.21 33.14
N ARG A 55 -0.62 -3.31 32.37
CA ARG A 55 -0.39 -4.65 32.86
C ARG A 55 0.98 -5.12 32.39
N PRO A 56 1.99 -5.17 33.27
CA PRO A 56 3.30 -5.65 32.89
C PRO A 56 3.25 -7.14 32.51
N PRO A 57 4.16 -7.60 31.64
CA PRO A 57 4.29 -9.02 31.37
C PRO A 57 4.62 -9.79 32.66
N ARG A 58 4.12 -11.03 32.77
CA ARG A 58 4.33 -11.88 33.97
C ARG A 58 5.80 -12.20 34.28
N ALA A 59 6.68 -12.06 33.29
CA ALA A 59 8.10 -12.34 33.40
C ALA A 59 8.87 -11.36 32.52
N ASP A 60 10.18 -11.22 32.79
CA ASP A 60 11.07 -10.44 31.93
C ASP A 60 11.25 -11.14 30.57
N LEU A 61 10.68 -10.54 29.53
CA LEU A 61 10.74 -11.04 28.15
C LEU A 61 12.00 -10.57 27.42
N TRP A 62 12.73 -9.58 27.97
CA TRP A 62 13.85 -8.95 27.29
C TRP A 62 14.97 -9.92 26.91
N PRO A 63 15.39 -10.89 27.75
CA PRO A 63 16.44 -11.84 27.39
C PRO A 63 16.10 -12.67 26.14
N VAL A 64 14.84 -13.08 25.99
CA VAL A 64 14.36 -13.86 24.84
C VAL A 64 14.30 -12.99 23.58
N ILE A 65 13.81 -11.75 23.72
CA ILE A 65 13.73 -10.78 22.62
C ILE A 65 15.13 -10.42 22.13
N ALA A 66 16.03 -10.05 23.03
CA ALA A 66 17.42 -9.70 22.71
C ALA A 66 18.14 -10.85 22.00
N LYS A 67 17.94 -12.10 22.45
CA LYS A 67 18.49 -13.28 21.79
C LYS A 67 17.98 -13.44 20.36
N ARG A 68 16.70 -13.17 20.09
CA ARG A 68 16.13 -13.26 18.74
C ARG A 68 16.53 -12.10 17.83
N ILE A 69 16.64 -10.88 18.37
CA ILE A 69 17.13 -9.72 17.61
C ILE A 69 18.59 -9.95 17.23
N GLY A 70 19.43 -10.41 18.17
CA GLY A 70 20.83 -10.74 17.89
C GLY A 70 21.02 -11.95 16.97
N ALA A 71 20.05 -12.87 16.93
CA ALA A 71 20.04 -14.01 16.00
C ALA A 71 19.38 -13.70 14.64
N GLY A 72 18.77 -12.53 14.49
CA GLY A 72 18.15 -12.08 13.24
C GLY A 72 19.21 -11.82 12.19
N GLN A 73 19.06 -12.39 10.99
CA GLN A 73 19.90 -12.03 9.86
C GLN A 73 19.64 -10.56 9.53
N VAL A 74 20.63 -9.70 9.78
CA VAL A 74 20.64 -8.33 9.28
C VAL A 74 20.66 -8.43 7.76
N VAL A 75 19.52 -8.16 7.13
CA VAL A 75 19.45 -8.04 5.67
C VAL A 75 20.12 -6.72 5.31
N SER A 76 21.40 -6.80 4.95
CA SER A 76 22.07 -5.66 4.32
C SER A 76 21.34 -5.33 3.02
N LEU A 77 20.65 -4.19 3.02
CA LEU A 77 20.14 -3.55 1.82
C LEU A 77 21.34 -2.92 1.10
N GLU A 78 22.21 -3.75 0.52
CA GLU A 78 23.27 -3.25 -0.33
C GLU A 78 22.65 -2.53 -1.54
N PRO A 79 23.02 -1.27 -1.80
CA PRO A 79 22.56 -0.58 -2.99
C PRO A 79 23.13 -1.32 -4.21
N ARG A 80 22.25 -1.99 -4.96
CA ARG A 80 22.61 -2.66 -6.21
C ARG A 80 22.94 -1.62 -7.29
N ARG A 81 24.09 -0.96 -7.16
CA ARG A 81 24.66 -0.13 -8.22
C ARG A 81 25.14 -1.06 -9.31
N ARG A 82 24.33 -1.24 -10.35
CA ARG A 82 24.74 -1.88 -11.60
C ARG A 82 25.85 -1.01 -12.19
N ARG A 83 27.11 -1.43 -12.02
CA ARG A 83 28.23 -0.87 -12.76
C ARG A 83 28.05 -1.32 -14.21
N LEU A 84 27.49 -0.45 -15.03
CA LEU A 84 27.46 -0.64 -16.47
C LEU A 84 28.87 -0.34 -16.99
N SER A 85 29.68 -1.38 -17.13
CA SER A 85 30.99 -1.29 -17.79
C SER A 85 30.77 -1.28 -19.30
N PHE A 86 30.70 -0.08 -19.87
CA PHE A 86 30.76 0.12 -21.32
C PHE A 86 32.24 0.20 -21.74
N THR A 87 32.62 -0.61 -22.73
CA THR A 87 33.98 -0.57 -23.27
C THR A 87 34.18 0.69 -24.11
N VAL A 88 35.38 1.30 -24.04
CA VAL A 88 35.76 2.54 -24.76
C VAL A 88 35.31 2.59 -26.23
N PRO A 89 35.41 1.52 -27.06
CA PRO A 89 34.91 1.55 -28.43
C PRO A 89 33.38 1.70 -28.55
N GLN A 90 32.61 1.23 -27.56
CA GLN A 90 31.14 1.36 -27.55
C GLN A 90 30.68 2.79 -27.27
N LEU A 91 31.44 3.55 -26.47
CA LEU A 91 31.17 4.97 -26.21
C LEU A 91 31.45 5.85 -27.44
N LEU A 92 32.48 5.52 -28.22
CA LEU A 92 32.79 6.21 -29.48
C LEU A 92 31.69 6.03 -30.53
N ALA A 93 31.19 4.80 -30.71
CA ALA A 93 30.09 4.53 -31.63
C ALA A 93 28.79 5.25 -31.22
N ALA A 94 28.46 5.23 -29.91
CA ALA A 94 27.31 5.95 -29.38
C ALA A 94 27.43 7.48 -29.56
N GLY A 95 28.64 8.03 -29.37
CA GLY A 95 28.93 9.45 -29.61
C GLY A 95 28.73 9.87 -31.06
N ILE A 96 29.21 9.07 -32.02
CA ILE A 96 29.03 9.33 -33.46
C ILE A 96 27.55 9.24 -33.83
N ALA A 97 26.82 8.24 -33.34
CA ALA A 97 25.39 8.09 -33.59
C ALA A 97 24.58 9.29 -33.06
N LEU A 98 24.91 9.78 -31.86
CA LEU A 98 24.32 10.99 -31.27
C LEU A 98 24.60 12.24 -32.12
N ALA A 99 25.83 12.41 -32.61
CA ALA A 99 26.19 13.55 -33.45
C ALA A 99 25.45 13.54 -34.80
N VAL A 100 25.29 12.36 -35.42
CA VAL A 100 24.52 12.19 -36.66
C VAL A 100 23.03 12.48 -36.42
N PHE A 101 22.46 11.98 -35.31
CA PHE A 101 21.06 12.26 -34.95
C PHE A 101 20.81 13.73 -34.62
N SER A 102 21.73 14.39 -33.92
CA SER A 102 21.57 15.81 -33.56
C SER A 102 21.70 16.73 -34.79
N ALA A 103 22.64 16.43 -35.69
CA ALA A 103 22.83 17.20 -36.92
C ALA A 103 21.66 16.99 -37.92
N GLY A 104 21.16 15.75 -38.05
CA GLY A 104 20.00 15.44 -38.87
C GLY A 104 18.69 16.05 -38.35
N GLY A 105 18.50 16.05 -37.03
CA GLY A 105 17.31 16.66 -36.40
C GLY A 105 17.24 18.18 -36.56
N ALA A 106 18.38 18.88 -36.47
CA ALA A 106 18.44 20.32 -36.66
C ALA A 106 18.11 20.75 -38.10
N TRP A 107 18.59 19.99 -39.10
CA TRP A 107 18.35 20.30 -40.52
C TRP A 107 16.87 20.11 -40.91
N LEU A 108 16.22 19.07 -40.40
CA LEU A 108 14.78 18.83 -40.56
C LEU A 108 13.90 19.86 -39.83
N ALA A 109 14.33 20.33 -38.65
CA ALA A 109 13.61 21.35 -37.88
C ALA A 109 13.63 22.75 -38.53
N LEU A 110 14.66 23.05 -39.33
CA LEU A 110 14.81 24.33 -40.03
C LEU A 110 14.12 24.37 -41.40
N HIS A 111 13.94 23.22 -42.07
CA HIS A 111 13.37 23.15 -43.43
C HIS A 111 11.95 22.55 -43.51
N GLY A 112 11.41 21.99 -42.43
CA GLY A 112 10.05 21.45 -42.39
C GLY A 112 9.01 22.48 -41.90
N ARG A 113 7.95 22.71 -42.67
CA ARG A 113 6.70 23.32 -42.16
C ARG A 113 6.26 22.51 -40.94
N ARG A 114 6.29 23.14 -39.75
CA ARG A 114 5.95 22.50 -38.47
C ARG A 114 4.56 21.83 -38.56
N PRO A 115 4.43 20.50 -38.56
CA PRO A 115 3.16 19.90 -38.18
C PRO A 115 2.96 20.20 -36.69
N ALA A 116 1.73 20.56 -36.30
CA ALA A 116 1.37 20.69 -34.89
C ALA A 116 1.74 19.39 -34.17
N GLY A 117 2.70 19.47 -33.25
CA GLY A 117 3.12 18.32 -32.46
C GLY A 117 1.94 17.79 -31.64
N PRO A 118 1.85 16.47 -31.40
CA PRO A 118 0.80 15.92 -30.57
C PRO A 118 0.92 16.52 -29.17
N VAL A 119 -0.14 17.16 -28.72
CA VAL A 119 -0.31 17.53 -27.31
C VAL A 119 -0.34 16.22 -26.53
N PHE A 120 0.67 15.99 -25.70
CA PHE A 120 0.64 14.89 -24.74
C PHE A 120 -0.43 15.22 -23.69
N VAL A 121 -1.60 14.63 -23.86
CA VAL A 121 -2.58 14.52 -22.79
C VAL A 121 -2.02 13.50 -21.80
N ALA A 122 -1.56 13.97 -20.63
CA ALA A 122 -1.30 13.11 -19.49
C ALA A 122 -2.64 12.51 -19.04
N GLY A 123 -2.99 11.37 -19.61
CA GLY A 123 -4.34 10.81 -19.47
C GLY A 123 -4.49 9.45 -20.11
N THR A 124 -3.56 8.54 -19.87
CA THR A 124 -3.84 7.10 -19.97
C THR A 124 -3.18 6.40 -18.79
N ALA A 125 -3.87 6.44 -17.66
CA ALA A 125 -3.57 5.59 -16.53
C ALA A 125 -3.91 4.14 -16.90
N ALA A 126 -2.97 3.45 -17.52
CA ALA A 126 -2.91 2.02 -17.37
C ALA A 126 -2.70 1.74 -15.86
N PRO A 127 -3.33 0.70 -15.27
CA PRO A 127 -3.02 0.31 -13.91
C PRO A 127 -1.51 0.15 -13.80
N PRO A 128 -0.89 0.61 -12.71
CA PRO A 128 0.54 0.56 -12.60
C PRO A 128 1.02 -0.88 -12.82
N VAL A 129 2.02 -1.07 -13.68
CA VAL A 129 2.53 -2.38 -14.14
C VAL A 129 2.78 -3.36 -12.99
N TRP A 130 3.10 -2.86 -11.79
CA TRP A 130 3.26 -3.67 -10.58
C TRP A 130 1.96 -4.31 -10.07
N LEU A 131 0.79 -3.68 -10.20
CA LEU A 131 -0.49 -4.26 -9.78
C LEU A 131 -0.89 -5.44 -10.68
N SER A 132 -0.80 -5.26 -12.00
CA SER A 132 -1.08 -6.32 -12.97
C SER A 132 -0.12 -7.51 -12.85
N ALA A 133 1.16 -7.25 -12.51
CA ALA A 133 2.15 -8.28 -12.27
C ALA A 133 1.97 -9.01 -10.91
N MET A 134 1.32 -8.37 -9.92
CA MET A 134 1.12 -8.94 -8.58
C MET A 134 -0.14 -9.81 -8.49
N GLN A 135 -1.17 -9.52 -9.30
CA GLN A 135 -2.47 -10.21 -9.30
C GLN A 135 -2.36 -11.75 -9.38
N PRO A 136 -1.54 -12.35 -10.29
CA PRO A 136 -1.47 -13.80 -10.41
C PRO A 136 -0.89 -14.49 -9.16
N ASN A 137 0.10 -13.84 -8.54
CA ASN A 137 0.70 -14.34 -7.30
C ASN A 137 -0.26 -14.25 -6.12
N TYR A 138 -1.04 -13.17 -6.07
CA TYR A 138 -2.10 -13.01 -5.07
C TYR A 138 -3.16 -14.10 -5.22
N ASP A 139 -3.68 -14.32 -6.43
CA ASP A 139 -4.74 -15.28 -6.70
C ASP A 139 -4.31 -16.71 -6.33
N ARG A 140 -3.07 -17.09 -6.68
CA ARG A 140 -2.48 -18.37 -6.26
C ARG A 140 -2.40 -18.50 -4.74
N THR A 141 -1.90 -17.47 -4.05
CA THR A 141 -1.75 -17.49 -2.58
C THR A 141 -3.11 -17.62 -1.88
N VAL A 142 -4.13 -16.91 -2.38
CA VAL A 142 -5.51 -17.02 -1.89
C VAL A 142 -6.06 -18.43 -2.09
N ALA A 143 -5.82 -19.03 -3.26
CA ALA A 143 -6.27 -20.40 -3.55
C ALA A 143 -5.61 -21.43 -2.62
N GLU A 144 -4.30 -21.33 -2.39
CA GLU A 144 -3.55 -22.18 -1.47
C GLU A 144 -4.10 -22.08 -0.04
N LEU A 145 -4.31 -20.87 0.47
CA LEU A 145 -4.81 -20.64 1.83
C LEU A 145 -6.28 -21.10 2.00
N ARG A 146 -7.12 -20.93 0.97
CA ARG A 146 -8.49 -21.45 0.97
C ARG A 146 -8.50 -22.98 1.00
N GLY A 147 -7.68 -23.63 0.19
CA GLY A 147 -7.55 -25.09 0.19
C GLY A 147 -7.13 -25.63 1.57
N ALA A 148 -6.19 -24.97 2.25
CA ALA A 148 -5.78 -25.34 3.60
C ALA A 148 -6.93 -25.21 4.62
N LEU A 149 -7.77 -24.19 4.50
CA LEU A 149 -8.95 -24.00 5.35
C LEU A 149 -10.04 -25.04 5.07
N ASP A 150 -10.28 -25.38 3.81
CA ASP A 150 -11.26 -26.40 3.44
C ASP A 150 -10.84 -27.80 3.90
N GLU A 151 -9.54 -28.11 3.85
CA GLU A 151 -8.98 -29.33 4.44
C GLU A 151 -9.13 -29.36 5.97
N SER A 152 -8.88 -28.21 6.62
CA SER A 152 -9.06 -28.04 8.07
C SER A 152 -10.52 -28.23 8.51
N ARG A 153 -11.47 -27.80 7.66
CA ARG A 153 -12.90 -28.04 7.84
C ARG A 153 -13.23 -29.52 7.69
N ARG A 154 -12.76 -30.16 6.62
CA ARG A 154 -13.01 -31.59 6.34
C ARG A 154 -12.44 -32.52 7.42
N SER A 155 -11.31 -32.15 8.01
CA SER A 155 -10.68 -32.87 9.11
C SER A 155 -11.32 -32.61 10.49
N GLY A 156 -12.33 -31.73 10.59
CA GLY A 156 -13.05 -31.44 11.83
C GLY A 156 -12.25 -30.66 12.88
N ARG A 157 -11.12 -30.04 12.48
CA ARG A 157 -10.23 -29.28 13.39
C ARG A 157 -10.73 -27.87 13.70
N LEU A 158 -11.69 -27.35 12.92
CA LEU A 158 -12.31 -26.05 13.12
C LEU A 158 -13.75 -26.21 13.64
N ASP A 159 -14.09 -25.50 14.72
CA ASP A 159 -15.46 -25.45 15.23
C ASP A 159 -16.43 -24.79 14.23
N SER A 160 -17.65 -25.32 14.16
CA SER A 160 -18.69 -24.89 13.22
C SER A 160 -19.15 -23.45 13.39
N ALA A 161 -19.02 -22.85 14.59
CA ALA A 161 -19.33 -21.44 14.80
C ALA A 161 -18.24 -20.55 14.19
N THR A 162 -16.97 -20.89 14.40
CA THR A 162 -15.81 -20.17 13.84
C THR A 162 -15.81 -20.21 12.31
N VAL A 163 -16.11 -21.37 11.71
CA VAL A 163 -16.19 -21.51 10.25
C VAL A 163 -17.25 -20.58 9.64
N ARG A 164 -18.43 -20.49 10.26
CA ARG A 164 -19.52 -19.60 9.78
C ARG A 164 -19.12 -18.11 9.83
N VAL A 165 -18.41 -17.70 10.87
CA VAL A 165 -17.90 -16.31 10.99
C VAL A 165 -16.86 -16.04 9.90
N LEU A 166 -15.96 -16.99 9.65
CA LEU A 166 -14.93 -16.87 8.62
C LEU A 166 -15.53 -16.77 7.22
N GLU A 167 -16.50 -17.64 6.87
CA GLU A 167 -17.20 -17.62 5.59
C GLU A 167 -17.90 -16.28 5.33
N ARG A 168 -18.62 -15.76 6.34
CA ARG A 168 -19.30 -14.46 6.24
C ARG A 168 -18.32 -13.32 5.99
N SER A 169 -17.18 -13.36 6.68
CA SER A 169 -16.14 -12.33 6.55
C SER A 169 -15.48 -12.39 5.17
N LEU A 170 -15.14 -13.60 4.70
CA LEU A 170 -14.58 -13.83 3.36
C LEU A 170 -15.53 -13.40 2.25
N ALA A 171 -16.81 -13.74 2.36
CA ALA A 171 -17.83 -13.34 1.38
C ALA A 171 -17.97 -11.80 1.28
N THR A 172 -17.91 -11.12 2.43
CA THR A 172 -17.95 -9.65 2.48
C THR A 172 -16.74 -9.04 1.77
N ILE A 173 -15.53 -9.55 2.05
CA ILE A 173 -14.28 -9.08 1.44
C ILE A 173 -14.27 -9.34 -0.07
N ASP A 174 -14.72 -10.52 -0.52
CA ASP A 174 -14.80 -10.86 -1.94
C ASP A 174 -15.73 -9.91 -2.71
N THR A 175 -16.87 -9.58 -2.10
CA THR A 175 -17.83 -8.64 -2.69
C THR A 175 -17.20 -7.25 -2.83
N ALA A 176 -16.47 -6.78 -1.81
CA ALA A 176 -15.76 -5.50 -1.84
C ALA A 176 -14.67 -5.47 -2.93
N ILE A 177 -13.89 -6.54 -3.09
CA ILE A 177 -12.89 -6.65 -4.16
C ILE A 177 -13.56 -6.62 -5.54
N ALA A 178 -14.67 -7.34 -5.73
CA ALA A 178 -15.40 -7.34 -7.00
C ALA A 178 -16.03 -5.97 -7.33
N GLN A 179 -16.46 -5.22 -6.32
CA GLN A 179 -16.95 -3.84 -6.49
C GLN A 179 -15.80 -2.88 -6.85
N ALA A 180 -14.69 -2.94 -6.12
CA ALA A 180 -13.51 -2.10 -6.36
C ALA A 180 -12.93 -2.33 -7.76
N SER A 181 -12.78 -3.59 -8.18
CA SER A 181 -12.28 -3.94 -9.52
C SER A 181 -13.21 -3.48 -10.64
N ARG A 182 -14.54 -3.56 -10.46
CA ARG A 182 -15.51 -3.04 -11.44
C ARG A 182 -15.46 -1.52 -11.53
N ALA A 183 -15.34 -0.83 -10.40
CA ALA A 183 -15.20 0.63 -10.37
C ALA A 183 -13.90 1.08 -11.06
N LEU A 184 -12.78 0.35 -10.85
CA LEU A 184 -11.51 0.59 -11.54
C LEU A 184 -11.57 0.34 -13.04
N ALA A 185 -12.40 -0.61 -13.50
CA ALA A 185 -12.59 -0.81 -14.94
C ALA A 185 -13.28 0.38 -15.63
N LEU A 186 -14.12 1.11 -14.89
CA LEU A 186 -14.80 2.32 -15.35
C LEU A 186 -13.91 3.57 -15.25
N ASP A 187 -13.03 3.63 -14.24
CA ASP A 187 -12.08 4.72 -14.03
C ASP A 187 -10.68 4.20 -13.63
N PRO A 188 -9.85 3.78 -14.61
CA PRO A 188 -8.53 3.20 -14.36
C PRO A 188 -7.54 4.18 -13.72
N GLY A 189 -7.76 5.49 -13.91
CA GLY A 189 -6.90 6.57 -13.40
C GLY A 189 -7.15 6.97 -11.96
N ASN A 190 -8.16 6.39 -11.32
CA ASN A 190 -8.51 6.72 -9.96
C ASN A 190 -7.47 6.17 -8.95
N LEU A 191 -6.56 7.03 -8.49
CA LEU A 191 -5.54 6.67 -7.51
C LEU A 191 -6.14 6.12 -6.20
N TYR A 192 -7.28 6.66 -5.76
CA TYR A 192 -7.97 6.20 -4.56
C TYR A 192 -8.47 4.76 -4.72
N LEU A 193 -9.11 4.42 -5.85
CA LEU A 193 -9.60 3.05 -6.07
C LEU A 193 -8.45 2.04 -6.19
N ASN A 194 -7.32 2.43 -6.80
CA ASN A 194 -6.12 1.59 -6.89
C ASN A 194 -5.55 1.29 -5.48
N GLN A 195 -5.45 2.31 -4.62
CA GLN A 195 -5.00 2.13 -3.23
C GLN A 195 -6.00 1.29 -2.42
N HIS A 196 -7.30 1.55 -2.57
CA HIS A 196 -8.35 0.84 -1.87
C HIS A 196 -8.41 -0.65 -2.25
N LEU A 197 -8.24 -0.98 -3.53
CA LEU A 197 -8.15 -2.36 -3.99
C LEU A 197 -6.95 -3.09 -3.36
N ALA A 198 -5.77 -2.48 -3.41
CA ALA A 198 -4.55 -3.06 -2.84
C ALA A 198 -4.66 -3.30 -1.33
N GLU A 199 -5.24 -2.36 -0.59
CA GLU A 199 -5.51 -2.47 0.85
C GLU A 199 -6.50 -3.61 1.15
N THR A 200 -7.58 -3.71 0.37
CA THR A 200 -8.60 -4.76 0.55
C THR A 200 -8.03 -6.15 0.27
N MET A 201 -7.15 -6.27 -0.75
CA MET A 201 -6.43 -7.51 -1.05
C MET A 201 -5.51 -7.93 0.10
N ARG A 202 -4.76 -6.99 0.71
CA ARG A 202 -3.91 -7.27 1.88
C ARG A 202 -4.71 -7.82 3.04
N ARG A 203 -5.84 -7.18 3.38
CA ARG A 203 -6.74 -7.63 4.46
C ARG A 203 -7.24 -9.07 4.24
N LYS A 204 -7.57 -9.43 3.00
CA LYS A 204 -7.98 -10.81 2.67
C LYS A 204 -6.88 -11.82 2.98
N LEU A 205 -5.64 -11.53 2.59
CA LEU A 205 -4.51 -12.41 2.85
C LEU A 205 -4.23 -12.56 4.34
N ASP A 206 -4.29 -11.48 5.10
CA ASP A 206 -4.00 -11.52 6.53
C ASP A 206 -5.05 -12.34 7.29
N LEU A 207 -6.34 -12.17 6.95
CA LEU A 207 -7.42 -12.98 7.51
C LEU A 207 -7.24 -14.47 7.18
N LEU A 208 -6.90 -14.80 5.93
CA LEU A 208 -6.66 -16.18 5.51
C LEU A 208 -5.45 -16.81 6.22
N ARG A 209 -4.36 -16.06 6.42
CA ARG A 209 -3.17 -16.51 7.17
C ARG A 209 -3.46 -16.70 8.65
N GLN A 210 -4.22 -15.80 9.26
CA GLN A 210 -4.63 -15.93 10.66
C GLN A 210 -5.50 -17.16 10.84
N ALA A 211 -6.48 -17.37 9.96
CA ALA A 211 -7.36 -18.52 10.01
C ALA A 211 -6.60 -19.84 9.83
N SER A 212 -5.66 -19.92 8.88
CA SER A 212 -4.83 -21.13 8.70
C SER A 212 -3.86 -21.36 9.88
N GLY A 213 -3.34 -20.28 10.49
CA GLY A 213 -2.50 -20.35 11.68
C GLY A 213 -3.22 -20.86 12.93
N ILE A 214 -4.53 -20.59 13.06
CA ILE A 214 -5.35 -21.16 14.14
C ILE A 214 -5.41 -22.69 14.01
N THR A 215 -5.61 -23.20 12.80
CA THR A 215 -5.67 -24.66 12.60
C THR A 215 -4.32 -25.36 12.81
N GLN A 216 -3.18 -24.70 12.64
CA GLN A 216 -1.87 -25.32 12.89
C GLN A 216 -1.53 -25.48 14.37
N ARG A 217 -2.23 -24.76 15.27
CA ARG A 217 -1.97 -24.76 16.72
C ARG A 217 -2.86 -25.70 17.53
N THR A 218 -4.02 -26.07 17.00
CA THR A 218 -4.89 -27.15 17.52
C THR A 218 -4.38 -28.52 17.08
#